data_AF-A0A800IJN1-F1
#
_entry.id   AF-A0A800IJN1-F1
#
_cell.length_a   1.000
_cell.length_b   1.000
_cell.length_c   1.000
_cell.angle_alpha   90.00
_cell.angle_beta   90.00
_cell.angle_gamma   90.00
#
_symmetry.space_group_name_H-M   'P 1'
#
loop_
_entity.id
_entity.type
_entity.pdbx_description
1 polymer ?
#
loop_
_entity_poly.entity_id
_entity_poly.type
_entity_poly.pdbx_seq_one_letter_code
_entity_poly.pdbx_strand_id
1 'polypeptide(L)'
;MVTHMLDFGITPQETVEAPRWRSLQNPMESNVPHTCEDVLQVEGRFPEEMHKSLAQKGHDPQILEDWDDPGNAQAVQIKAETGVLMGGSDPRRDKYAEAY
;
A
#
# COMPACT_ATOMS: atom_id res chain seq x y z
N MET A 1 2.90 5.39 -0.03
CA MET A 1 2.40 6.42 -0.97
C MET A 1 3.28 7.66 -1.03
N VAL A 2 3.55 8.34 0.08
CA VAL A 2 4.39 9.56 0.10
C VAL A 2 5.74 9.32 -0.58
N THR A 3 6.47 8.27 -0.18
CA THR A 3 7.76 7.87 -0.78
C THR A 3 7.65 7.62 -2.30
N HIS A 4 6.58 6.97 -2.77
CA HIS A 4 6.36 6.74 -4.20
C HIS A 4 6.27 8.05 -4.99
N MET A 5 5.48 9.01 -4.50
CA MET A 5 5.25 10.26 -5.22
C MET A 5 6.40 11.26 -5.04
N LEU A 6 6.99 11.36 -3.85
CA LEU A 6 8.04 12.34 -3.54
C LEU A 6 9.43 11.84 -3.90
N ASP A 7 9.78 10.61 -3.54
CA ASP A 7 11.14 10.09 -3.71
C ASP A 7 11.32 9.43 -5.09
N PHE A 8 10.29 8.75 -5.60
CA PHE A 8 10.34 8.05 -6.89
C PHE A 8 9.61 8.77 -8.03
N GLY A 9 8.87 9.84 -7.75
CA GLY A 9 8.21 10.67 -8.77
C GLY A 9 7.12 9.97 -9.57
N ILE A 10 6.61 8.82 -9.11
CA ILE A 10 5.56 8.08 -9.83
C ILE A 10 4.18 8.70 -9.60
N THR A 11 3.27 8.47 -10.54
CA THR A 11 1.95 9.12 -10.57
C THR A 11 1.06 8.68 -9.39
N PRO A 12 -0.03 9.43 -9.09
CA PRO A 12 -1.02 9.02 -8.10
C PRO A 12 -1.59 7.63 -8.34
N GLN A 13 -1.90 7.27 -9.59
CA GLN A 13 -2.45 5.96 -9.94
C GLN A 13 -1.42 4.83 -9.73
N GLU A 14 -0.20 4.97 -10.26
CA GLU A 14 0.87 4.00 -10.03
C GLU A 14 1.17 3.84 -8.52
N THR A 15 1.08 4.93 -7.77
CA THR A 15 1.30 4.92 -6.32
C THR A 15 0.25 4.11 -5.56
N VAL A 16 -1.03 4.23 -5.90
CA VAL A 16 -2.10 3.45 -5.24
C VAL A 16 -2.07 1.99 -5.69
N GLU A 17 -1.65 1.72 -6.92
CA GLU A 17 -1.55 0.39 -7.52
C GLU A 17 -0.36 -0.42 -7.01
N ALA A 18 0.72 0.26 -6.62
CA ALA A 18 1.93 -0.39 -6.12
C ALA A 18 1.61 -1.43 -5.02
N PRO A 19 2.37 -2.54 -4.97
CA PRO A 19 2.18 -3.56 -3.95
C PRO A 19 2.45 -3.02 -2.54
N ARG A 20 1.69 -3.50 -1.57
CA ARG A 20 1.66 -2.97 -0.19
C ARG A 20 2.05 -4.01 0.85
N TRP A 21 2.56 -3.50 1.95
CA TRP A 21 2.83 -4.26 3.16
C TRP A 21 2.35 -3.49 4.38
N ARG A 22 2.03 -4.20 5.46
CA ARG A 22 1.71 -3.62 6.77
C ARG A 22 2.30 -4.47 7.89
N SER A 23 2.88 -3.81 8.89
CA SER A 23 3.34 -4.49 10.11
C SER A 23 2.18 -4.58 11.09
N LEU A 24 1.88 -5.79 11.55
CA LEU A 24 0.99 -6.04 12.68
C LEU A 24 1.82 -6.40 13.89
N GLN A 25 1.47 -5.78 15.01
CA GLN A 25 2.17 -5.91 16.28
C GLN A 25 1.13 -5.88 17.37
N ASN A 26 0.98 -6.95 18.13
CA ASN A 26 0.10 -7.00 19.27
C ASN A 26 0.66 -6.11 20.39
N PRO A 27 -0.15 -5.26 21.07
CA PRO A 27 -1.58 -5.01 20.96
C PRO A 27 -1.92 -3.68 20.25
N MET A 28 -1.29 -3.40 19.10
CA MET A 28 -1.40 -2.12 18.40
C MET A 28 -2.64 -1.99 17.50
N GLU A 29 -3.48 -3.01 17.44
CA GLU A 29 -4.71 -2.94 16.65
C GLU A 29 -5.69 -1.93 17.26
N SER A 30 -6.29 -1.09 16.43
CA SER A 30 -7.23 -0.05 16.88
C SER A 30 -8.61 -0.63 17.16
N ASN A 31 -8.98 -1.72 16.49
CA ASN A 31 -10.23 -2.41 16.75
C ASN A 31 -10.18 -3.18 18.08
N VAL A 32 -11.22 -3.04 18.91
CA VAL A 32 -11.41 -3.86 20.12
C VAL A 32 -11.47 -5.34 19.72
N PRO A 33 -10.70 -6.25 20.36
CA PRO A 33 -10.06 -6.14 21.67
C PRO A 33 -8.61 -5.61 21.70
N HIS A 34 -8.16 -4.89 20.68
CA HIS A 34 -6.79 -4.38 20.51
C HIS A 34 -5.74 -5.48 20.37
N THR A 35 -6.11 -6.62 19.80
CA THR A 35 -5.20 -7.74 19.59
C THR A 35 -5.08 -8.06 18.12
N CYS A 36 -3.89 -8.43 17.69
CA CYS A 36 -3.60 -8.97 16.38
C CYS A 36 -2.45 -9.97 16.47
N GLU A 37 -2.10 -10.61 15.36
CA GLU A 37 -0.89 -11.42 15.25
C GLU A 37 0.35 -10.51 15.08
N ASP A 38 1.52 -11.00 15.51
CA ASP A 38 2.81 -10.33 15.32
C ASP A 38 3.44 -10.73 13.97
N VAL A 39 2.92 -10.18 12.88
CA VAL A 39 3.29 -10.57 11.51
C VAL A 39 3.53 -9.37 10.60
N LEU A 40 4.29 -9.58 9.53
CA LEU A 40 4.44 -8.64 8.43
C LEU A 40 3.56 -9.09 7.26
N GLN A 41 2.42 -8.45 7.07
CA GLN A 41 1.57 -8.74 5.92
C GLN A 41 2.14 -8.10 4.67
N VAL A 42 2.23 -8.88 3.59
CA VAL A 42 2.85 -8.49 2.31
C VAL A 42 1.98 -9.03 1.17
N GLU A 43 1.63 -8.20 0.20
CA GLU A 43 0.90 -8.67 -0.99
C GLU A 43 1.75 -9.60 -1.87
N GLY A 44 1.12 -10.63 -2.45
CA GLY A 44 1.76 -11.61 -3.32
C GLY A 44 2.40 -11.04 -4.60
N ARG A 45 2.03 -9.82 -4.99
CA ARG A 45 2.59 -9.09 -6.14
C ARG A 45 4.03 -8.61 -5.93
N PHE A 46 4.55 -8.69 -4.70
CA PHE A 46 5.98 -8.52 -4.50
C PHE A 46 6.76 -9.76 -4.99
N PRO A 47 8.00 -9.58 -5.50
CA PRO A 47 8.81 -10.71 -5.95
C PRO A 47 9.05 -11.73 -4.83
N GLU A 48 9.02 -13.02 -5.13
CA GLU A 48 9.22 -14.11 -4.16
C GLU A 48 10.55 -13.98 -3.39
N GLU A 49 11.61 -13.50 -4.05
CA GLU A 49 12.91 -13.25 -3.44
C GLU A 49 12.86 -12.20 -2.33
N MET A 50 11.92 -11.25 -2.42
CA MET A 50 11.67 -10.25 -1.37
C MET A 50 11.12 -10.92 -0.11
N HIS A 51 10.17 -11.85 -0.26
CA HIS A 51 9.59 -12.61 0.87
C HIS A 51 10.67 -13.43 1.60
N LYS A 52 11.52 -14.15 0.85
CA LYS A 52 12.64 -14.91 1.41
C LYS A 52 13.64 -14.00 2.14
N SER A 53 13.97 -12.86 1.54
CA SER A 53 14.89 -11.87 2.13
C SER A 53 14.35 -11.28 3.43
N LEU A 54 13.04 -11.01 3.52
CA LEU A 54 12.41 -10.56 4.77
C LEU A 54 12.49 -11.64 5.85
N ALA A 55 12.17 -12.89 5.53
CA ALA A 55 12.25 -14.00 6.48
C ALA A 55 13.69 -14.21 7.00
N GLN A 56 14.69 -14.12 6.12
CA GLN A 56 16.10 -14.21 6.51
C GLN A 56 16.55 -13.08 7.44
N LYS A 57 15.89 -11.92 7.38
CA LYS A 57 16.12 -10.79 8.30
C LYS A 57 15.35 -10.91 9.61
N GLY A 58 14.60 -12.00 9.81
CA GLY A 58 13.85 -12.29 11.03
C GLY A 58 12.42 -11.76 11.07
N HIS A 59 11.89 -11.28 9.95
CA HIS A 59 10.46 -10.98 9.85
C HIS A 59 9.65 -12.28 9.70
N ASP A 60 8.37 -12.24 10.11
CA ASP A 60 7.39 -13.30 9.83
C ASP A 60 6.44 -12.83 8.71
N PRO A 61 6.79 -13.04 7.42
CA PRO A 61 5.99 -12.56 6.31
C PRO A 61 4.73 -13.42 6.10
N GLN A 62 3.56 -12.83 6.33
CA GLN A 62 2.28 -13.40 5.90
C GLN A 62 1.96 -12.90 4.49
N ILE A 63 2.01 -13.80 3.51
CA ILE A 63 1.76 -13.46 2.11
C ILE A 63 0.26 -13.46 1.84
N LEU A 64 -0.26 -12.33 1.38
CA LEU A 64 -1.65 -12.15 0.98
C LEU A 64 -1.83 -12.46 -0.52
N GLU A 65 -3.06 -12.67 -0.95
CA GLU A 65 -3.38 -12.73 -2.38
C GLU A 65 -3.12 -11.39 -3.08
N ASP A 66 -3.09 -11.41 -4.40
CA ASP A 66 -2.96 -10.20 -5.19
C ASP A 66 -4.14 -9.26 -4.93
N TRP A 67 -3.85 -8.01 -4.53
CA TRP A 67 -4.84 -6.97 -4.23
C TRP A 67 -5.67 -7.19 -2.95
N ASP A 68 -5.21 -8.03 -2.03
CA ASP A 68 -5.95 -8.40 -0.81
C ASP A 68 -5.56 -7.57 0.44
N ASP A 69 -4.74 -6.52 0.29
CA ASP A 69 -4.51 -5.56 1.38
C ASP A 69 -5.84 -4.93 1.85
N PRO A 70 -6.16 -4.91 3.17
CA PRO A 70 -7.42 -4.34 3.66
C PRO A 70 -7.49 -2.81 3.51
N GLY A 71 -6.35 -2.15 3.31
CA GLY A 71 -6.26 -0.71 3.13
C GLY A 71 -6.85 -0.24 1.80
N ASN A 72 -7.32 1.01 1.78
CA ASN A 72 -7.73 1.66 0.55
C ASN A 72 -7.22 3.11 0.52
N ALA A 73 -6.81 3.57 -0.66
CA ALA A 73 -6.30 4.91 -0.86
C ALA A 73 -6.91 5.63 -2.06
N GLN A 74 -6.87 6.95 -2.01
CA GLN A 74 -7.18 7.87 -3.11
C GLN A 74 -6.15 9.00 -3.05
N ALA A 75 -5.74 9.52 -4.20
CA ALA A 75 -4.78 10.60 -4.26
C ALA A 75 -5.12 11.59 -5.38
N VAL A 76 -4.93 12.88 -5.10
CA VAL A 76 -4.97 13.95 -6.10
C VAL A 76 -3.65 14.73 -5.98
N GLN A 77 -2.92 14.83 -7.09
CA GLN A 77 -1.70 15.62 -7.20
C GLN A 77 -1.94 16.85 -8.06
N ILE A 78 -1.46 18.01 -7.59
CA ILE A 78 -1.43 19.25 -8.36
C ILE A 78 0.01 19.47 -8.84
N LYS A 79 0.22 19.54 -10.16
CA LYS A 79 1.50 19.96 -10.72
C LYS A 79 1.65 21.46 -10.57
N ALA A 80 2.59 21.92 -9.74
CA ALA A 80 2.73 23.33 -9.39
C ALA A 80 3.04 24.23 -10.60
N GLU A 81 3.75 23.70 -11.59
CA GLU A 81 4.22 24.43 -12.77
C GLU A 81 3.11 24.67 -13.79
N THR A 82 2.13 23.76 -13.88
CA THR A 82 1.09 23.77 -14.92
C THR A 82 -0.32 23.93 -14.37
N GLY A 83 -0.52 23.72 -13.07
CA GLY A 83 -1.83 23.63 -12.44
C GLY A 83 -2.61 22.34 -12.75
N VAL A 84 -2.01 21.38 -13.49
CA VAL A 84 -2.69 20.13 -13.86
C VAL A 84 -2.98 19.29 -12.61
N LEU A 85 -4.22 18.81 -12.51
CA LEU A 85 -4.69 17.87 -11.51
C LEU A 85 -4.57 16.44 -12.05
N MET A 86 -3.97 15.54 -11.26
CA MET A 86 -3.91 14.11 -11.56
C MET A 86 -4.54 13.33 -10.42
N GLY A 87 -5.53 12.49 -10.73
CA GLY A 87 -6.21 11.63 -9.75
C GLY A 87 -5.69 10.19 -9.81
N GLY A 88 -5.80 9.48 -8.69
CA GLY A 88 -5.59 8.04 -8.61
C GLY A 88 -6.54 7.39 -7.62
N SER A 89 -7.11 6.25 -8.01
CA SER A 89 -8.05 5.46 -7.23
C SER A 89 -7.56 4.03 -7.07
N ASP A 90 -7.58 3.54 -5.83
CA ASP A 90 -7.10 2.20 -5.50
C ASP A 90 -8.01 1.10 -6.08
N PRO A 91 -7.49 0.20 -6.93
CA PRO A 91 -8.28 -0.83 -7.59
C PRO A 91 -8.72 -1.97 -6.66
N ARG A 92 -8.25 -2.02 -5.40
CA ARG A 92 -8.64 -3.08 -4.43
C ARG A 92 -10.11 -3.02 -4.00
N ARG A 93 -10.81 -1.91 -4.28
CA ARG A 93 -12.23 -1.71 -3.97
C ARG A 93 -12.89 -0.92 -5.09
N ASP A 94 -14.20 -1.10 -5.26
CA ASP A 94 -14.99 -0.37 -6.27
C ASP A 94 -15.01 1.14 -6.00
N LYS A 95 -14.13 1.87 -6.70
CA LYS A 95 -13.93 3.33 -6.56
C LYS A 95 -13.38 3.94 -7.85
N TYR A 96 -13.64 5.22 -8.07
CA TYR A 96 -13.20 5.95 -9.27
C TYR A 96 -12.57 7.29 -8.90
N ALA A 97 -11.60 7.70 -9.71
CA ALA A 97 -11.14 9.07 -9.78
C ALA A 97 -11.78 9.73 -11.00
N GLU A 98 -12.46 10.86 -10.80
CA GLU A 98 -13.20 11.57 -11.84
C GLU A 98 -12.75 13.04 -11.93
N ALA A 99 -12.98 13.68 -13.09
CA ALA A 99 -12.65 15.07 -13.36
C ALA A 99 -13.79 15.76 -14.14
N TYR A 100 -13.94 17.07 -13.95
CA TYR A 100 -14.93 17.92 -14.62
C TYR A 100 -14.34 19.28 -15.00
#